data_AF-E3MUM2-F1
#
_entry.id   AF-E3MUM2-F1
#
_cell.length_a   1.000
_cell.length_b   1.000
_cell.length_c   1.000
_cell.angle_alpha   90.00
_cell.angle_beta   90.00
_cell.angle_gamma   90.00
#
_symmetry.space_group_name_H-M   'P 1'
#
loop_
_entity.id
_entity.type
_entity.pdbx_description
1 polymer ?
#
loop_
_entity_poly.entity_id
_entity_poly.type
_entity_poly.pdbx_seq_one_letter_code
_entity_poly.pdbx_strand_id
1 'polypeptide(L)'
;MCRTGMRSSTERKKRVSKSRIQCQKDKRQKARPIVVRDEVAVVRDEVDNEKNTNKVQLKQSRKRQRRESEEKSPTVSLMDTKRGSSEKENGIMAHAPVLKEKTAKQSEPSSSKNPPRIKGASKSTVPPPERPSGSTTMLSCCMLDKNISYGTSNRHCKEKDTCRIRKGEEYMCSKAKPEAENICLDCFDTADVYKDKWTKKVNINNKREETIDCSECGDSWHKLCALHFEESFVCPNCCGGERDWILETDPNCEIDVFLAEKANKLVNEGNVSVASFTTKKSVTTRTLMPDFYQKDAKKKYGSTVDYVARAIYFFQIVDNISVAFFTMFAQEYHNLAGKSWCVIDYLDSVPWMTSTSKKPSRVYSQLILAYFEHMGKKGFKHGHLWANPPCPGDDYAFNVHPEFQKYLDRNALICWYQSLLEEGRKAGLISNFRNFREESADGKFNKPIDLPVFVKSLWQEVLLATQDKMLVNKEVAYNKINFEKSLEEDYKERAEDNFYIDLCGSQRLKPLPTQNLNSHEILGDRETFLDKCIAENWEFSSLRRAKYSSVGIIGLIKAARGQQ
;
A
#
# COMPACT_ATOMS: atom_id res chain seq x y z
N MET A 1 -32.68 37.21 37.46
CA MET A 1 -33.60 38.38 37.49
C MET A 1 -33.21 39.33 36.37
N CYS A 2 -34.16 40.08 35.79
CA CYS A 2 -33.99 41.06 34.67
C CYS A 2 -33.49 40.42 33.34
N ARG A 3 -34.02 40.68 32.12
CA ARG A 3 -34.51 41.90 31.41
C ARG A 3 -33.38 42.93 31.22
N THR A 4 -33.09 43.49 30.03
CA THR A 4 -33.80 43.66 28.74
C THR A 4 -32.84 43.50 27.54
N GLY A 5 -33.23 43.40 26.25
CA GLY A 5 -34.55 43.26 25.61
C GLY A 5 -34.61 43.84 24.18
N MET A 6 -35.56 43.39 23.34
CA MET A 6 -35.94 43.93 21.99
C MET A 6 -34.91 43.79 20.84
N ARG A 7 -35.26 43.74 19.54
CA ARG A 7 -36.57 43.70 18.82
C ARG A 7 -36.42 42.98 17.46
N SER A 8 -37.54 42.75 16.75
CA SER A 8 -37.63 41.93 15.52
C SER A 8 -37.87 42.70 14.21
N SER A 9 -37.40 42.14 13.08
CA SER A 9 -37.85 42.41 11.69
C SER A 9 -37.40 41.25 10.77
N THR A 10 -38.28 40.34 10.32
CA THR A 10 -39.26 40.40 9.20
C THR A 10 -38.67 40.34 7.78
N GLU A 11 -39.16 39.38 6.99
CA GLU A 11 -38.90 39.20 5.55
C GLU A 11 -39.27 40.42 4.68
N ARG A 12 -38.68 40.59 3.47
CA ARG A 12 -39.33 40.18 2.17
C ARG A 12 -38.63 40.65 0.87
N LYS A 13 -38.94 39.87 -0.20
CA LYS A 13 -39.09 40.21 -1.63
C LYS A 13 -37.85 40.38 -2.55
N LYS A 14 -37.95 39.66 -3.69
CA LYS A 14 -37.18 39.82 -4.94
C LYS A 14 -37.48 41.14 -5.66
N ARG A 15 -36.59 41.58 -6.55
CA ARG A 15 -36.89 42.56 -7.62
C ARG A 15 -36.19 42.19 -8.93
N VAL A 16 -36.66 42.72 -10.06
CA VAL A 16 -36.22 42.35 -11.43
C VAL A 16 -36.15 43.61 -12.33
N SER A 17 -35.14 43.66 -13.21
CA SER A 17 -34.99 44.64 -14.30
C SER A 17 -34.15 44.00 -15.43
N LYS A 18 -34.70 43.63 -16.58
CA LYS A 18 -35.09 44.47 -17.75
C LYS A 18 -33.95 44.73 -18.77
N SER A 19 -33.78 43.78 -19.68
CA SER A 19 -33.73 43.93 -21.16
C SER A 19 -33.11 45.18 -21.82
N ARG A 20 -32.28 44.94 -22.84
CA ARG A 20 -32.46 45.62 -24.15
C ARG A 20 -32.10 44.69 -25.32
N ILE A 21 -32.66 45.00 -26.50
CA ILE A 21 -32.54 44.25 -27.75
C ILE A 21 -31.79 45.13 -28.75
N GLN A 22 -30.99 44.52 -29.63
CA GLN A 22 -30.89 44.99 -31.02
C GLN A 22 -30.66 43.78 -31.96
N CYS A 23 -31.20 43.85 -33.17
CA CYS A 23 -31.16 42.80 -34.18
C CYS A 23 -30.65 43.36 -35.50
N GLN A 24 -29.87 42.58 -36.25
CA GLN A 24 -29.75 42.71 -37.70
C GLN A 24 -29.68 41.33 -38.36
N LYS A 25 -29.95 41.29 -39.66
CA LYS A 25 -30.57 40.14 -40.34
C LYS A 25 -29.74 39.53 -41.47
N ASP A 26 -29.97 38.24 -41.66
CA ASP A 26 -30.08 37.51 -42.93
C ASP A 26 -29.10 37.83 -44.09
N LYS A 27 -28.42 36.77 -44.53
CA LYS A 27 -28.61 36.27 -45.91
C LYS A 27 -28.44 34.76 -45.99
N ARG A 28 -29.53 34.05 -46.28
CA ARG A 28 -29.51 32.65 -46.73
C ARG A 28 -29.32 32.60 -48.24
N GLN A 29 -28.55 31.64 -48.74
CA GLN A 29 -28.84 31.00 -50.02
C GLN A 29 -28.58 29.49 -49.92
N LYS A 30 -29.33 28.70 -50.69
CA LYS A 30 -29.20 27.24 -50.79
C LYS A 30 -28.71 26.91 -52.20
N ALA A 31 -27.81 25.93 -52.32
CA ALA A 31 -27.60 25.16 -53.54
C ALA A 31 -27.55 23.66 -53.18
N ARG A 32 -27.77 22.78 -54.16
CA ARG A 32 -27.88 21.32 -53.98
C ARG A 32 -26.57 20.61 -54.38
N PRO A 33 -26.35 19.34 -53.98
CA PRO A 33 -25.14 18.61 -54.30
C PRO A 33 -25.07 18.22 -55.79
N ILE A 34 -23.85 18.03 -56.28
CA ILE A 34 -23.58 17.38 -57.58
C ILE A 34 -23.09 15.97 -57.29
N VAL A 35 -23.66 14.99 -58.01
CA VAL A 35 -23.17 13.62 -58.09
C VAL A 35 -22.62 13.42 -59.51
N VAL A 36 -21.39 12.94 -59.60
CA VAL A 36 -20.80 12.36 -60.82
C VAL A 36 -20.05 11.10 -60.38
N ARG A 37 -20.22 10.00 -61.12
CA ARG A 37 -19.42 8.77 -61.04
C ARG A 37 -18.52 8.70 -62.29
N ASP A 38 -17.87 7.55 -62.48
CA ASP A 38 -17.31 7.08 -63.76
C ASP A 38 -15.93 7.71 -64.10
N GLU A 39 -14.95 7.01 -64.71
CA GLU A 39 -14.69 5.56 -64.72
C GLU A 39 -13.19 5.25 -65.03
N VAL A 40 -12.89 3.98 -65.35
CA VAL A 40 -11.56 3.34 -65.45
C VAL A 40 -10.64 3.82 -66.59
N ALA A 41 -9.35 4.06 -66.28
CA ALA A 41 -8.13 3.74 -67.07
C ALA A 41 -6.89 4.09 -66.19
N VAL A 42 -5.79 3.35 -66.04
CA VAL A 42 -5.10 2.28 -66.81
C VAL A 42 -4.51 2.72 -68.15
N VAL A 43 -3.31 3.33 -68.08
CA VAL A 43 -2.24 3.22 -69.07
C VAL A 43 -0.91 3.06 -68.30
N ARG A 44 0.00 2.22 -68.81
CA ARG A 44 1.42 2.17 -68.43
C ARG A 44 2.22 2.83 -69.54
N ASP A 45 3.40 3.36 -69.22
CA ASP A 45 4.52 3.33 -70.17
C ASP A 45 5.83 3.02 -69.43
N GLU A 46 6.66 2.20 -70.06
CA GLU A 46 8.00 1.80 -69.62
C GLU A 46 9.01 2.20 -70.69
N VAL A 47 10.04 2.96 -70.33
CA VAL A 47 11.31 3.09 -71.08
C VAL A 47 12.41 3.17 -69.99
N ASP A 48 13.22 2.15 -69.70
CA ASP A 48 14.30 1.54 -70.51
C ASP A 48 15.49 2.55 -70.68
N ASN A 49 16.79 2.22 -70.60
CA ASN A 49 17.58 1.00 -70.34
C ASN A 49 18.93 1.51 -69.69
N GLU A 50 19.80 0.79 -68.97
CA GLU A 50 20.77 -0.24 -69.43
C GLU A 50 21.38 -0.96 -68.19
N LYS A 51 21.50 -2.31 -68.16
CA LYS A 51 22.70 -3.15 -68.48
C LYS A 51 23.98 -2.73 -67.71
N ASN A 52 24.80 -3.60 -67.13
CA ASN A 52 24.95 -5.08 -67.11
C ASN A 52 25.70 -5.46 -65.79
N THR A 53 25.88 -6.68 -65.29
CA THR A 53 25.70 -8.11 -65.70
C THR A 53 25.52 -8.93 -64.39
N ASN A 54 25.44 -10.28 -64.26
CA ASN A 54 25.57 -11.43 -65.16
C ASN A 54 24.63 -12.58 -64.72
N LYS A 55 24.42 -13.61 -65.55
CA LYS A 55 23.38 -14.65 -65.38
C LYS A 55 23.88 -16.04 -64.94
N VAL A 56 23.10 -16.70 -64.04
CA VAL A 56 22.54 -18.09 -64.14
C VAL A 56 23.50 -19.25 -64.48
N GLN A 57 23.64 -20.31 -63.65
CA GLN A 57 22.89 -21.61 -63.63
C GLN A 57 23.48 -22.53 -62.51
N LEU A 58 23.06 -23.76 -62.13
CA LEU A 58 22.05 -24.76 -62.55
C LEU A 58 21.60 -25.64 -61.32
N LYS A 59 20.66 -26.57 -61.52
CA LYS A 59 20.12 -27.54 -60.54
C LYS A 59 20.92 -28.85 -60.48
N GLN A 60 21.05 -29.47 -59.28
CA GLN A 60 21.04 -30.94 -58.99
C GLN A 60 21.28 -31.17 -57.47
N SER A 61 20.89 -32.27 -56.78
CA SER A 61 20.17 -33.50 -57.16
C SER A 61 19.44 -34.19 -55.96
N ARG A 62 18.54 -35.15 -56.28
CA ARG A 62 18.02 -36.37 -55.56
C ARG A 62 18.19 -36.47 -54.01
N LYS A 63 17.19 -36.76 -53.14
CA LYS A 63 15.98 -37.66 -53.12
C LYS A 63 16.24 -39.13 -52.67
N ARG A 64 16.07 -39.43 -51.36
CA ARG A 64 15.81 -40.74 -50.64
C ARG A 64 16.12 -40.52 -49.13
N GLN A 65 15.57 -41.17 -48.08
CA GLN A 65 14.37 -41.99 -47.73
C GLN A 65 13.85 -41.40 -46.38
N ARG A 66 12.58 -41.33 -45.97
CA ARG A 66 11.37 -42.19 -46.00
C ARG A 66 11.29 -43.27 -44.88
N ARG A 67 10.61 -42.90 -43.78
CA ARG A 67 9.84 -43.74 -42.82
C ARG A 67 10.64 -44.68 -41.90
N GLU A 68 10.08 -45.32 -40.84
CA GLU A 68 8.67 -45.64 -40.50
C GLU A 68 8.44 -45.78 -38.95
N SER A 69 7.16 -45.82 -38.50
CA SER A 69 6.62 -46.30 -37.18
C SER A 69 7.24 -45.82 -35.83
N GLU A 70 6.55 -45.27 -34.82
CA GLU A 70 5.26 -45.58 -34.12
C GLU A 70 5.40 -46.39 -32.81
N GLU A 71 4.69 -45.90 -31.78
CA GLU A 71 4.26 -46.51 -30.49
C GLU A 71 5.13 -47.55 -29.73
N LYS A 72 5.56 -47.22 -28.50
CA LYS A 72 4.86 -47.65 -27.25
C LYS A 72 5.53 -47.19 -25.94
N SER A 73 4.70 -47.09 -24.90
CA SER A 73 5.03 -47.10 -23.46
C SER A 73 4.15 -48.17 -22.79
N PRO A 74 4.23 -48.44 -21.46
CA PRO A 74 5.27 -48.12 -20.47
C PRO A 74 5.80 -49.37 -19.74
N THR A 75 6.84 -49.26 -18.89
CA THR A 75 6.94 -50.07 -17.64
C THR A 75 7.93 -49.49 -16.62
N VAL A 76 7.86 -49.98 -15.37
CA VAL A 76 8.63 -49.53 -14.19
C VAL A 76 9.73 -50.53 -13.82
N SER A 77 10.90 -50.04 -13.39
CA SER A 77 11.79 -50.76 -12.47
C SER A 77 12.69 -49.81 -11.68
N LEU A 78 12.94 -50.12 -10.41
CA LEU A 78 13.91 -49.43 -9.56
C LEU A 78 15.33 -49.96 -9.85
N MET A 79 16.37 -49.13 -9.65
CA MET A 79 17.62 -49.56 -9.01
C MET A 79 18.27 -48.39 -8.26
N ASP A 80 18.68 -48.65 -7.01
CA ASP A 80 19.60 -47.78 -6.27
C ASP A 80 21.01 -47.79 -6.89
N THR A 81 21.69 -46.65 -6.85
CA THR A 81 23.16 -46.62 -6.72
C THR A 81 23.59 -45.40 -5.93
N LYS A 82 24.42 -45.61 -4.89
CA LYS A 82 24.95 -44.54 -4.04
C LYS A 82 26.20 -43.91 -4.66
N ARG A 83 26.39 -42.61 -4.35
CA ARG A 83 27.61 -42.01 -3.76
C ARG A 83 28.34 -40.96 -4.62
N GLY A 84 28.38 -39.72 -4.09
CA GLY A 84 29.57 -38.86 -4.18
C GLY A 84 29.38 -37.39 -4.57
N SER A 85 29.48 -36.50 -3.57
CA SER A 85 29.96 -35.09 -3.66
C SER A 85 29.26 -34.08 -4.61
N SER A 86 29.11 -32.80 -4.26
CA SER A 86 29.41 -32.10 -2.99
C SER A 86 28.64 -30.80 -2.89
N GLU A 87 28.04 -30.52 -1.75
CA GLU A 87 27.50 -29.20 -1.41
C GLU A 87 28.57 -28.32 -0.75
N LYS A 88 28.39 -26.98 -0.84
CA LYS A 88 29.07 -26.01 0.02
C LYS A 88 28.06 -24.96 0.48
N GLU A 89 27.59 -25.12 1.71
CA GLU A 89 26.93 -24.06 2.45
C GLU A 89 27.92 -22.95 2.83
N ASN A 90 27.39 -21.77 3.14
CA ASN A 90 28.08 -20.81 4.01
C ASN A 90 27.00 -20.00 4.77
N GLY A 91 26.65 -20.47 5.96
CA GLY A 91 25.71 -19.81 6.87
C GLY A 91 26.45 -19.17 8.05
N ILE A 92 25.98 -18.00 8.49
CA ILE A 92 26.40 -17.38 9.75
C ILE A 92 25.14 -17.13 10.58
N MET A 93 25.07 -17.75 11.77
CA MET A 93 23.97 -17.57 12.70
C MET A 93 24.29 -16.53 13.77
N ALA A 94 23.26 -15.87 14.30
CA ALA A 94 23.38 -14.93 15.42
C ALA A 94 23.38 -15.68 16.76
N HIS A 95 24.12 -15.16 17.74
CA HIS A 95 24.10 -15.62 19.12
C HIS A 95 23.12 -14.84 19.99
N ALA A 96 22.44 -15.54 20.90
CA ALA A 96 21.82 -14.98 22.10
C ALA A 96 22.20 -15.87 23.30
N PRO A 97 22.63 -15.33 24.44
CA PRO A 97 23.07 -16.12 25.58
C PRO A 97 21.90 -16.53 26.49
N VAL A 98 21.90 -17.79 26.94
CA VAL A 98 21.03 -18.30 28.01
C VAL A 98 21.90 -18.58 29.24
N LEU A 99 21.59 -17.92 30.36
CA LEU A 99 22.24 -18.20 31.65
C LEU A 99 21.73 -19.52 32.22
N LYS A 100 22.63 -20.30 32.84
CA LYS A 100 22.28 -21.52 33.58
C LYS A 100 22.49 -21.30 35.07
N GLU A 101 21.49 -21.67 35.86
CA GLU A 101 21.62 -21.80 37.32
C GLU A 101 22.61 -22.91 37.70
N LYS A 102 23.16 -22.82 38.92
CA LYS A 102 23.88 -23.92 39.57
C LYS A 102 23.53 -23.97 41.05
N THR A 103 23.11 -25.15 41.51
CA THR A 103 22.66 -25.38 42.89
C THR A 103 23.69 -26.22 43.67
N ALA A 104 24.17 -25.71 44.80
CA ALA A 104 24.87 -26.46 45.85
C ALA A 104 24.67 -25.68 47.16
N LYS A 105 23.78 -26.12 48.05
CA LYS A 105 23.94 -27.15 49.12
C LYS A 105 24.63 -26.61 50.39
N GLN A 106 24.06 -27.00 51.54
CA GLN A 106 24.29 -26.42 52.87
C GLN A 106 25.44 -27.10 53.62
N SER A 107 26.04 -26.38 54.57
CA SER A 107 26.69 -26.97 55.75
C SER A 107 26.78 -25.98 56.92
N GLU A 108 26.04 -26.26 57.99
CA GLU A 108 26.25 -25.79 59.36
C GLU A 108 26.73 -27.00 60.22
N PRO A 109 27.15 -26.91 61.52
CA PRO A 109 26.71 -25.94 62.53
C PRO A 109 27.77 -25.46 63.58
N SER A 110 27.28 -24.69 64.58
CA SER A 110 27.84 -24.51 65.94
C SER A 110 29.06 -23.56 66.11
N SER A 111 29.33 -22.93 67.26
CA SER A 111 28.69 -23.02 68.60
C SER A 111 28.74 -21.67 69.38
N SER A 112 28.04 -21.66 70.53
CA SER A 112 27.76 -20.55 71.46
C SER A 112 28.90 -19.61 71.92
N LYS A 113 28.56 -18.34 72.22
CA LYS A 113 28.62 -17.72 73.58
C LYS A 113 28.16 -16.24 73.63
N ASN A 114 27.74 -15.81 74.83
CA ASN A 114 27.32 -14.45 75.25
C ASN A 114 27.48 -14.37 76.79
N PRO A 115 27.53 -13.20 77.45
CA PRO A 115 27.85 -11.83 77.02
C PRO A 115 29.07 -11.27 77.82
N PRO A 116 29.30 -9.94 77.91
CA PRO A 116 28.75 -9.20 79.06
C PRO A 116 28.22 -7.79 78.72
N ARG A 117 27.72 -7.06 79.74
CA ARG A 117 26.88 -5.84 79.61
C ARG A 117 27.46 -4.67 80.41
N ILE A 118 27.78 -3.55 79.76
CA ILE A 118 28.19 -2.28 80.39
C ILE A 118 27.24 -1.14 79.96
N LYS A 119 27.12 -0.10 80.79
CA LYS A 119 26.09 0.96 80.69
C LYS A 119 26.51 2.10 79.76
N GLY A 120 25.53 2.72 79.08
CA GLY A 120 25.77 3.67 77.99
C GLY A 120 26.01 5.13 78.38
N ALA A 121 26.18 5.99 77.36
CA ALA A 121 26.21 7.44 77.48
C ALA A 121 25.78 8.14 76.18
N SER A 122 25.12 9.30 76.35
CA SER A 122 24.87 10.37 75.36
C SER A 122 24.04 10.09 74.08
N LYS A 123 23.46 11.18 73.56
CA LYS A 123 22.76 11.26 72.27
C LYS A 123 23.71 11.85 71.22
N SER A 124 23.58 11.41 69.97
CA SER A 124 23.93 12.23 68.80
C SER A 124 22.95 11.94 67.68
N THR A 125 22.24 12.97 67.22
CA THR A 125 21.25 12.87 66.13
C THR A 125 21.96 13.05 64.79
N VAL A 126 22.34 11.94 64.17
CA VAL A 126 22.72 11.92 62.74
C VAL A 126 21.43 11.90 61.92
N PRO A 127 21.18 12.87 61.01
CA PRO A 127 20.05 12.79 60.11
C PRO A 127 20.22 11.58 59.16
N PRO A 128 19.13 10.91 58.74
CA PRO A 128 19.24 9.84 57.76
C PRO A 128 19.83 10.39 56.45
N PRO A 129 20.65 9.61 55.71
CA PRO A 129 21.16 10.04 54.42
C PRO A 129 19.96 10.34 53.50
N GLU A 130 20.01 11.50 52.83
CA GLU A 130 18.96 11.91 51.90
C GLU A 130 18.80 10.83 50.83
N ARG A 131 17.57 10.33 50.65
CA ARG A 131 17.27 9.51 49.48
C ARG A 131 17.51 10.36 48.24
N PRO A 132 18.20 9.87 47.20
CA PRO A 132 18.29 10.60 45.94
C PRO A 132 16.87 10.87 45.45
N SER A 133 16.50 12.15 45.32
CA SER A 133 15.14 12.63 45.06
C SER A 133 14.70 12.46 43.60
N GLY A 134 15.22 11.42 42.92
CA GLY A 134 14.72 10.92 41.66
C GLY A 134 13.41 10.15 41.89
N SER A 135 12.31 10.88 42.01
CA SER A 135 10.97 10.29 42.02
C SER A 135 10.59 9.81 40.61
N THR A 136 11.16 8.67 40.21
CA THR A 136 10.66 7.91 39.06
C THR A 136 9.24 7.47 39.39
N THR A 137 8.25 8.18 38.82
CA THR A 137 6.83 7.89 39.00
C THR A 137 6.49 6.61 38.22
N MET A 138 6.80 5.47 38.84
CA MET A 138 6.56 4.15 38.26
C MET A 138 5.07 3.97 37.98
N LEU A 139 4.78 3.58 36.74
CA LEU A 139 3.44 3.30 36.27
C LEU A 139 3.13 1.82 36.49
N SER A 140 1.94 1.51 37.02
CA SER A 140 1.55 0.13 37.33
C SER A 140 1.38 -0.78 36.10
N CYS A 141 1.52 -0.21 34.89
CA CYS A 141 1.32 -0.91 33.62
C CYS A 141 2.58 -1.55 33.03
N CYS A 142 3.76 -0.96 33.20
CA CYS A 142 5.02 -1.44 32.60
C CYS A 142 6.25 -0.69 33.12
N MET A 143 7.44 -1.27 32.94
CA MET A 143 8.74 -0.70 33.34
C MET A 143 9.29 0.40 32.39
N LEU A 144 8.47 1.01 31.53
CA LEU A 144 8.89 2.05 30.58
C LEU A 144 8.74 3.45 31.21
N ASP A 145 9.50 4.43 30.70
CA ASP A 145 9.44 5.82 31.15
C ASP A 145 8.02 6.43 30.98
N LYS A 146 7.64 7.37 31.85
CA LYS A 146 6.33 8.03 31.79
C LYS A 146 6.15 8.88 30.52
N ASN A 147 7.23 9.39 29.94
CA ASN A 147 7.25 10.42 28.90
C ASN A 147 7.76 9.91 27.54
N ILE A 148 7.44 8.67 27.14
CA ILE A 148 7.89 8.08 25.87
C ILE A 148 7.45 8.96 24.68
N SER A 149 8.38 9.40 23.83
CA SER A 149 8.02 10.10 22.58
C SER A 149 7.43 9.14 21.55
N TYR A 150 6.50 9.65 20.75
CA TYR A 150 6.04 8.95 19.54
C TYR A 150 7.15 8.88 18.48
N GLY A 151 7.02 7.93 17.55
CA GLY A 151 7.91 7.71 16.42
C GLY A 151 7.79 8.79 15.35
N THR A 152 8.56 8.66 14.27
CA THR A 152 8.59 9.69 13.20
C THR A 152 9.03 9.08 11.88
N SER A 153 8.14 9.14 10.89
CA SER A 153 8.39 8.74 9.50
C SER A 153 9.19 9.78 8.73
N ASN A 154 9.68 9.41 7.55
CA ASN A 154 10.26 10.35 6.59
C ASN A 154 9.22 11.38 6.13
N ARG A 155 9.67 12.58 5.75
CA ARG A 155 8.86 13.56 4.99
C ARG A 155 9.34 13.61 3.55
N HIS A 156 8.41 13.73 2.61
CA HIS A 156 8.71 13.98 1.21
C HIS A 156 9.23 15.42 1.03
N CYS A 157 10.25 15.59 0.19
CA CYS A 157 10.74 16.90 -0.22
C CYS A 157 10.02 17.35 -1.50
N LYS A 158 9.38 18.52 -1.48
CA LYS A 158 8.55 19.04 -2.58
C LYS A 158 9.29 19.21 -3.91
N GLU A 159 10.60 19.47 -3.86
CA GLU A 159 11.41 19.76 -5.06
C GLU A 159 11.89 18.48 -5.80
N LYS A 160 11.75 17.29 -5.19
CA LYS A 160 12.22 16.03 -5.80
C LYS A 160 11.53 14.81 -5.18
N ASP A 161 10.75 14.09 -5.98
CA ASP A 161 9.92 12.95 -5.53
C ASP A 161 10.70 11.81 -4.85
N THR A 162 11.99 11.64 -5.17
CA THR A 162 12.86 10.63 -4.56
C THR A 162 13.63 11.13 -3.32
N CYS A 163 13.45 12.39 -2.93
CA CYS A 163 14.14 12.99 -1.79
C CYS A 163 13.29 12.87 -0.52
N ARG A 164 13.96 12.61 0.61
CA ARG A 164 13.36 12.43 1.93
C ARG A 164 14.10 13.26 2.96
N ILE A 165 13.34 13.81 3.90
CA ILE A 165 13.81 14.37 5.16
C ILE A 165 13.59 13.29 6.22
N ARG A 166 14.65 12.69 6.73
CA ARG A 166 14.59 11.58 7.71
C ARG A 166 14.27 12.07 9.12
N LYS A 167 13.94 11.12 10.00
CA LYS A 167 13.85 11.33 11.46
C LYS A 167 15.11 12.03 11.98
N GLY A 168 14.94 13.21 12.59
CA GLY A 168 16.01 14.03 13.15
C GLY A 168 16.70 15.02 12.20
N GLU A 169 16.42 15.00 10.90
CA GLU A 169 17.00 15.96 9.95
C GLU A 169 16.34 17.34 10.03
N GLU A 170 17.11 18.40 9.79
CA GLU A 170 16.59 19.76 9.62
C GLU A 170 15.97 19.95 8.22
N TYR A 171 14.89 20.73 8.15
CA TYR A 171 14.19 21.05 6.91
C TYR A 171 13.45 22.38 6.99
N MET A 172 13.01 22.88 5.84
CA MET A 172 12.16 24.05 5.72
C MET A 172 10.70 23.62 5.49
N CYS A 173 9.76 24.17 6.26
CA CYS A 173 8.33 23.98 6.06
C CYS A 173 7.63 25.28 5.64
N SER A 174 6.59 25.19 4.82
CA SER A 174 5.79 26.33 4.37
C SER A 174 4.98 26.92 5.53
N LYS A 175 5.04 28.23 5.77
CA LYS A 175 4.19 28.91 6.77
C LYS A 175 2.69 28.79 6.45
N ALA A 176 2.34 28.58 5.17
CA ALA A 176 0.96 28.43 4.73
C ALA A 176 0.46 26.97 4.75
N LYS A 177 1.37 26.00 4.62
CA LYS A 177 1.06 24.55 4.61
C LYS A 177 2.13 23.77 5.39
N PRO A 178 2.23 23.95 6.72
CA PRO A 178 3.39 23.53 7.53
C PRO A 178 3.55 22.01 7.71
N GLU A 179 2.65 21.21 7.14
CA GLU A 179 2.62 19.74 7.18
C GLU A 179 2.80 19.14 5.78
N ALA A 180 2.14 19.70 4.77
CA ALA A 180 2.14 19.19 3.39
C ALA A 180 3.28 19.75 2.50
N GLU A 181 3.81 20.94 2.79
CA GLU A 181 4.90 21.53 2.01
C GLU A 181 6.19 21.57 2.84
N ASN A 182 7.07 20.62 2.55
CA ASN A 182 8.36 20.41 3.23
C ASN A 182 9.47 20.37 2.15
N ILE A 183 10.63 20.99 2.41
CA ILE A 183 11.81 20.95 1.53
C ILE A 183 13.06 20.73 2.43
N CYS A 184 13.94 19.78 2.09
CA CYS A 184 15.21 19.61 2.80
C CYS A 184 16.14 20.82 2.56
N LEU A 185 17.16 21.03 3.40
CA LEU A 185 18.01 22.22 3.29
C LEU A 185 18.70 22.30 1.91
N ASP A 186 19.28 21.19 1.44
CA ASP A 186 20.00 21.09 0.15
C ASP A 186 19.14 21.51 -1.05
N CYS A 187 17.87 21.10 -1.09
CA CYS A 187 16.92 21.52 -2.12
C CYS A 187 16.45 22.96 -1.91
N PHE A 188 16.25 23.39 -0.66
CA PHE A 188 15.77 24.74 -0.36
C PHE A 188 16.77 25.85 -0.73
N ASP A 189 18.05 25.54 -0.77
CA ASP A 189 19.06 26.49 -1.25
C ASP A 189 18.90 26.82 -2.74
N THR A 190 18.48 25.85 -3.56
CA THR A 190 18.29 26.00 -5.02
C THR A 190 16.83 26.16 -5.48
N ALA A 191 15.84 25.92 -4.61
CA ALA A 191 14.41 26.01 -4.92
C ALA A 191 13.94 27.43 -5.30
N ASP A 192 13.05 27.53 -6.30
CA ASP A 192 12.39 28.78 -6.71
C ASP A 192 11.23 29.13 -5.76
N VAL A 193 11.59 29.51 -4.54
CA VAL A 193 10.64 29.82 -3.46
C VAL A 193 10.96 31.14 -2.75
N TYR A 194 9.91 31.88 -2.40
CA TYR A 194 9.97 33.04 -1.52
C TYR A 194 10.43 32.62 -0.11
N LYS A 195 11.74 32.70 0.16
CA LYS A 195 12.36 32.09 1.36
C LYS A 195 11.83 32.65 2.69
N ASP A 196 11.27 33.87 2.69
CA ASP A 196 10.56 34.48 3.82
C ASP A 196 9.28 33.73 4.23
N LYS A 197 8.67 32.96 3.32
CA LYS A 197 7.41 32.22 3.56
C LYS A 197 7.62 30.86 4.21
N TRP A 198 8.85 30.52 4.60
CA TRP A 198 9.21 29.23 5.18
C TRP A 198 9.79 29.38 6.59
N THR A 199 9.78 28.29 7.37
CA THR A 199 10.46 28.20 8.67
C THR A 199 11.25 26.90 8.78
N LYS A 200 12.43 26.99 9.40
CA LYS A 200 13.24 25.80 9.74
C LYS A 200 12.56 25.00 10.86
N LYS A 201 12.57 23.68 10.72
CA LYS A 201 12.12 22.68 11.71
C LYS A 201 13.08 21.49 11.72
N VAL A 202 12.99 20.67 12.76
CA VAL A 202 13.57 19.32 12.82
C VAL A 202 12.46 18.30 12.59
N ASN A 203 12.70 17.24 11.82
CA ASN A 203 11.69 16.19 11.61
C ASN A 203 11.64 15.21 12.79
N ILE A 204 10.91 15.59 13.84
CA ILE A 204 10.62 14.78 15.02
C ILE A 204 9.15 14.95 15.43
N ASN A 205 8.53 13.87 15.92
CA ASN A 205 7.23 13.95 16.59
C ASN A 205 7.45 14.40 18.04
N ASN A 206 6.91 15.57 18.37
CA ASN A 206 7.03 16.18 19.70
C ASN A 206 5.95 15.70 20.68
N LYS A 207 4.94 14.95 20.21
CA LYS A 207 3.94 14.33 21.08
C LYS A 207 4.58 13.18 21.88
N ARG A 208 4.06 12.95 23.08
CA ARG A 208 4.46 11.85 23.98
C ARG A 208 3.25 11.01 24.35
N GLU A 209 3.48 9.78 24.77
CA GLU A 209 2.42 8.89 25.23
C GLU A 209 1.72 9.45 26.48
N GLU A 210 0.39 9.39 26.48
CA GLU A 210 -0.46 9.88 27.56
C GLU A 210 -0.49 8.90 28.73
N THR A 211 -0.60 9.42 29.96
CA THR A 211 -0.95 8.63 31.14
C THR A 211 -2.33 8.97 31.67
N ILE A 212 -3.02 7.96 32.16
CA ILE A 212 -4.35 8.00 32.77
C ILE A 212 -4.30 7.33 34.14
N ASP A 213 -5.11 7.81 35.07
CA ASP A 213 -5.15 7.31 36.45
C ASP A 213 -6.43 6.51 36.68
N CYS A 214 -6.35 5.39 37.41
CA CYS A 214 -7.49 4.52 37.69
C CYS A 214 -8.49 5.18 38.64
N SER A 215 -9.79 5.18 38.31
CA SER A 215 -10.84 5.75 39.18
C SER A 215 -10.94 5.06 40.55
N GLU A 216 -10.65 3.76 40.61
CA GLU A 216 -10.86 2.93 41.81
C GLU A 216 -9.64 2.89 42.75
N CYS A 217 -8.42 2.83 42.21
CA CYS A 217 -7.19 2.71 43.00
C CYS A 217 -6.21 3.89 42.89
N GLY A 218 -6.42 4.82 41.96
CA GLY A 218 -5.53 5.96 41.72
C GLY A 218 -4.23 5.65 40.96
N ASP A 219 -3.95 4.39 40.64
CA ASP A 219 -2.74 4.00 39.89
C ASP A 219 -2.64 4.68 38.52
N SER A 220 -1.49 5.29 38.23
CA SER A 220 -1.16 5.79 36.89
C SER A 220 -0.75 4.65 35.93
N TRP A 221 -1.34 4.65 34.74
CA TRP A 221 -1.03 3.75 33.62
C TRP A 221 -0.72 4.59 32.36
N HIS A 222 0.11 4.10 31.43
CA HIS A 222 0.05 4.63 30.06
C HIS A 222 -1.31 4.28 29.45
N LYS A 223 -2.00 5.26 28.85
CA LYS A 223 -3.24 5.06 28.09
C LYS A 223 -3.08 3.98 27.01
N LEU A 224 -1.88 3.94 26.43
CA LEU A 224 -1.47 2.99 25.41
C LEU A 224 -1.33 1.55 25.95
N CYS A 225 -0.79 1.36 27.17
CA CYS A 225 -0.79 0.05 27.85
C CYS A 225 -2.21 -0.41 28.23
N ALA A 226 -3.07 0.54 28.61
CA ALA A 226 -4.43 0.29 29.04
C ALA A 226 -5.42 0.00 27.88
N LEU A 227 -4.97 0.17 26.62
CA LEU A 227 -5.80 0.08 25.41
C LEU A 227 -7.06 0.96 25.48
N HIS A 228 -6.92 2.14 26.09
CA HIS A 228 -8.07 2.94 26.53
C HIS A 228 -8.41 4.09 25.57
N PHE A 229 -9.67 4.12 25.12
CA PHE A 229 -10.23 5.06 24.14
C PHE A 229 -11.48 5.81 24.63
N GLU A 230 -11.91 5.58 25.87
CA GLU A 230 -13.11 6.17 26.49
C GLU A 230 -12.75 7.36 27.39
N GLU A 231 -13.74 7.91 28.13
CA GLU A 231 -13.52 9.01 29.07
C GLU A 231 -13.17 8.56 30.50
N SER A 232 -13.54 7.35 30.91
CA SER A 232 -13.40 6.86 32.30
C SER A 232 -12.58 5.56 32.39
N PHE A 233 -11.44 5.60 33.07
CA PHE A 233 -10.53 4.46 33.19
C PHE A 233 -10.62 3.75 34.55
N VAL A 234 -11.07 2.50 34.52
CA VAL A 234 -10.78 1.50 35.57
C VAL A 234 -9.63 0.64 35.07
N CYS A 235 -8.62 0.34 35.89
CA CYS A 235 -7.50 -0.51 35.50
C CYS A 235 -7.86 -2.01 35.47
N PRO A 236 -7.12 -2.86 34.73
CA PRO A 236 -7.38 -4.31 34.66
C PRO A 236 -7.50 -5.00 36.03
N ASN A 237 -6.69 -4.58 37.00
CA ASN A 237 -6.68 -5.14 38.36
C ASN A 237 -7.95 -4.81 39.16
N CYS A 238 -8.64 -3.72 38.82
CA CYS A 238 -9.85 -3.25 39.51
C CYS A 238 -11.14 -3.62 38.78
N CYS A 239 -11.15 -3.72 37.44
CA CYS A 239 -12.38 -3.97 36.69
C CYS A 239 -12.85 -5.43 36.77
N GLY A 240 -11.95 -6.39 37.01
CA GLY A 240 -12.26 -7.81 37.23
C GLY A 240 -12.81 -8.59 36.02
N GLY A 241 -13.40 -7.91 35.03
CA GLY A 241 -13.89 -8.48 33.78
C GLY A 241 -12.90 -8.39 32.62
N GLU A 242 -13.04 -9.32 31.67
CA GLU A 242 -12.33 -9.31 30.39
C GLU A 242 -12.83 -8.18 29.49
N ARG A 243 -11.94 -7.59 28.68
CA ARG A 243 -12.29 -6.61 27.64
C ARG A 243 -12.09 -7.24 26.27
N ASP A 244 -13.15 -7.29 25.49
CA ASP A 244 -13.11 -7.93 24.17
C ASP A 244 -12.51 -7.02 23.09
N TRP A 245 -11.19 -7.15 22.93
CA TRP A 245 -10.43 -6.55 21.83
C TRP A 245 -10.32 -7.46 20.60
N ILE A 246 -11.18 -8.47 20.49
CA ILE A 246 -11.28 -9.31 19.29
C ILE A 246 -12.15 -8.61 18.25
N LEU A 247 -11.73 -8.75 16.99
CA LEU A 247 -12.54 -8.46 15.81
C LEU A 247 -12.99 -9.78 15.19
N GLU A 248 -14.29 -9.95 15.00
CA GLU A 248 -14.84 -11.03 14.18
C GLU A 248 -14.93 -10.61 12.70
N THR A 249 -14.86 -11.59 11.81
CA THR A 249 -15.14 -11.40 10.38
C THR A 249 -16.65 -11.32 10.18
N ASP A 250 -17.14 -10.35 9.41
CA ASP A 250 -18.59 -10.24 9.14
C ASP A 250 -19.04 -11.42 8.25
N PRO A 251 -19.92 -12.32 8.74
CA PRO A 251 -20.35 -13.49 7.98
C PRO A 251 -21.16 -13.13 6.73
N ASN A 252 -21.65 -11.89 6.62
CA ASN A 252 -22.37 -11.38 5.44
C ASN A 252 -21.42 -10.90 4.34
N CYS A 253 -20.14 -10.68 4.65
CA CYS A 253 -19.14 -10.20 3.70
C CYS A 253 -18.37 -11.37 3.09
N GLU A 254 -18.89 -11.93 1.99
CA GLU A 254 -18.36 -13.14 1.32
C GLU A 254 -16.84 -13.10 1.03
N ILE A 255 -16.30 -11.93 0.67
CA ILE A 255 -14.86 -11.79 0.42
C ILE A 255 -14.04 -11.80 1.71
N ASP A 256 -14.53 -11.20 2.80
CA ASP A 256 -13.83 -11.19 4.08
C ASP A 256 -13.84 -12.60 4.68
N VAL A 257 -14.98 -13.30 4.64
CA VAL A 257 -15.09 -14.73 5.02
C VAL A 257 -14.13 -15.57 4.20
N PHE A 258 -14.11 -15.42 2.87
CA PHE A 258 -13.23 -16.19 1.99
C PHE A 258 -11.74 -15.93 2.25
N LEU A 259 -11.36 -14.69 2.52
CA LEU A 259 -9.98 -14.31 2.83
C LEU A 259 -9.57 -14.75 4.25
N ALA A 260 -10.46 -14.66 5.25
CA ALA A 260 -10.25 -15.20 6.59
C ALA A 260 -10.07 -16.72 6.54
N GLU A 261 -10.93 -17.43 5.81
CA GLU A 261 -10.81 -18.88 5.56
C GLU A 261 -9.47 -19.28 4.93
N LYS A 262 -8.89 -18.42 4.08
CA LYS A 262 -7.57 -18.66 3.45
C LYS A 262 -6.44 -18.33 4.41
N ALA A 263 -6.58 -17.25 5.20
CA ALA A 263 -5.59 -16.83 6.19
C ALA A 263 -5.46 -17.81 7.36
N ASN A 264 -6.58 -18.31 7.90
CA ASN A 264 -6.59 -19.26 9.02
C ASN A 264 -5.93 -20.60 8.68
N LYS A 265 -5.75 -20.94 7.39
CA LYS A 265 -5.02 -22.13 6.93
C LYS A 265 -3.49 -21.90 6.89
N LEU A 266 -3.00 -20.74 7.35
CA LEU A 266 -1.61 -20.29 7.26
C LEU A 266 -1.01 -19.86 8.62
N VAL A 267 -1.82 -19.85 9.69
CA VAL A 267 -1.42 -19.55 11.08
C VAL A 267 -1.64 -20.78 11.98
N ASN A 268 -0.88 -20.89 13.08
CA ASN A 268 -0.96 -22.00 14.04
C ASN A 268 -1.80 -21.64 15.27
N GLU A 269 -1.74 -20.38 15.66
CA GLU A 269 -2.22 -19.82 16.92
C GLU A 269 -2.84 -18.47 16.60
N GLY A 270 -3.95 -18.12 17.26
CA GLY A 270 -4.66 -16.86 17.04
C GLY A 270 -5.36 -16.81 15.68
N ASN A 271 -6.69 -16.83 15.68
CA ASN A 271 -7.46 -16.74 14.44
C ASN A 271 -7.18 -15.43 13.70
N VAL A 272 -7.20 -15.48 12.36
CA VAL A 272 -7.18 -14.29 11.51
C VAL A 272 -8.61 -13.87 11.17
N SER A 273 -8.93 -12.61 11.42
CA SER A 273 -10.16 -11.96 10.96
C SER A 273 -9.88 -10.93 9.89
N VAL A 274 -10.87 -10.70 9.03
CA VAL A 274 -10.81 -9.76 7.91
C VAL A 274 -11.96 -8.77 7.96
N ALA A 275 -11.69 -7.54 7.56
CA ALA A 275 -12.70 -6.53 7.27
C ALA A 275 -12.31 -5.76 6.00
N SER A 276 -13.21 -5.68 5.02
CA SER A 276 -13.05 -4.82 3.83
C SER A 276 -14.14 -3.76 3.72
N PHE A 277 -13.79 -2.66 3.07
CA PHE A 277 -14.67 -1.51 2.79
C PHE A 277 -14.66 -1.20 1.30
N THR A 278 -15.80 -0.80 0.73
CA THR A 278 -15.97 -0.61 -0.72
C THR A 278 -16.61 0.73 -1.07
N THR A 279 -15.91 1.51 -1.89
CA THR A 279 -16.32 2.86 -2.28
C THR A 279 -16.35 2.99 -3.80
N LYS A 280 -17.50 3.33 -4.39
CA LYS A 280 -17.57 3.70 -5.81
C LYS A 280 -16.84 5.03 -6.03
N LYS A 281 -15.93 5.05 -7.00
CA LYS A 281 -15.14 6.22 -7.41
C LYS A 281 -15.37 6.47 -8.91
N SER A 282 -15.28 7.72 -9.34
CA SER A 282 -15.34 8.12 -10.74
C SER A 282 -14.36 9.26 -10.97
N VAL A 283 -13.61 9.19 -12.07
CA VAL A 283 -12.60 10.20 -12.46
C VAL A 283 -12.86 10.68 -13.88
N THR A 284 -12.55 11.94 -14.17
CA THR A 284 -12.66 12.46 -15.55
C THR A 284 -11.51 11.90 -16.38
N THR A 285 -11.78 11.22 -17.50
CA THR A 285 -10.76 10.59 -18.38
C THR A 285 -9.60 11.53 -18.75
N ARG A 286 -9.86 12.84 -18.79
CA ARG A 286 -8.86 13.89 -19.04
C ARG A 286 -7.70 13.90 -18.04
N THR A 287 -7.92 13.50 -16.79
CA THR A 287 -6.87 13.50 -15.75
C THR A 287 -5.98 12.26 -15.82
N LEU A 288 -6.28 11.30 -16.71
CA LEU A 288 -5.56 10.03 -16.84
C LEU A 288 -4.57 10.01 -18.00
N MET A 289 -4.73 10.90 -18.98
CA MET A 289 -4.00 10.84 -20.25
C MET A 289 -3.50 12.22 -20.67
N PRO A 290 -2.27 12.33 -21.21
CA PRO A 290 -1.70 13.58 -21.72
C PRO A 290 -2.55 14.29 -22.78
N ASP A 291 -2.31 15.59 -22.95
CA ASP A 291 -2.98 16.45 -23.92
C ASP A 291 -3.01 15.87 -25.34
N PHE A 292 -1.88 15.28 -25.77
CA PHE A 292 -1.70 14.61 -27.07
C PHE A 292 -2.63 13.42 -27.31
N TYR A 293 -3.35 12.96 -26.29
CA TYR A 293 -4.22 11.78 -26.30
C TYR A 293 -5.63 12.02 -25.75
N GLN A 294 -5.98 13.20 -25.19
CA GLN A 294 -7.31 13.45 -24.61
C GLN A 294 -8.49 13.06 -25.53
N LYS A 295 -8.34 13.26 -26.85
CA LYS A 295 -9.35 12.88 -27.86
C LYS A 295 -9.50 11.36 -28.00
N ASP A 296 -8.38 10.65 -28.11
CA ASP A 296 -8.35 9.19 -28.27
C ASP A 296 -8.76 8.50 -26.96
N ALA A 297 -8.33 9.05 -25.82
CA ALA A 297 -8.74 8.62 -24.48
C ALA A 297 -10.26 8.76 -24.27
N LYS A 298 -10.85 9.91 -24.67
CA LYS A 298 -12.31 10.09 -24.61
C LYS A 298 -13.06 9.10 -25.52
N LYS A 299 -12.45 8.64 -26.62
CA LYS A 299 -12.99 7.61 -27.51
C LYS A 299 -12.83 6.18 -26.94
N LYS A 300 -11.71 5.87 -26.29
CA LYS A 300 -11.39 4.54 -25.70
C LYS A 300 -12.13 4.29 -24.39
N TYR A 301 -12.26 5.31 -23.53
CA TYR A 301 -12.74 5.19 -22.16
C TYR A 301 -14.06 5.93 -21.88
N GLY A 302 -14.44 6.90 -22.71
CA GLY A 302 -15.58 7.80 -22.43
C GLY A 302 -15.18 9.10 -21.72
N SER A 303 -16.14 9.84 -21.19
CA SER A 303 -15.89 11.10 -20.45
C SER A 303 -15.33 10.89 -19.04
N THR A 304 -15.67 9.77 -18.42
CA THR A 304 -15.28 9.36 -17.08
C THR A 304 -14.85 7.90 -17.08
N VAL A 305 -14.04 7.52 -16.09
CA VAL A 305 -13.72 6.12 -15.78
C VAL A 305 -14.24 5.83 -14.38
N ASP A 306 -15.09 4.81 -14.28
CA ASP A 306 -15.74 4.40 -13.03
C ASP A 306 -15.12 3.09 -12.52
N TYR A 307 -14.90 3.02 -11.20
CA TYR A 307 -14.31 1.86 -10.53
C TYR A 307 -14.82 1.76 -9.08
N VAL A 308 -14.59 0.60 -8.44
CA VAL A 308 -14.76 0.45 -6.99
C VAL A 308 -13.38 0.41 -6.35
N ALA A 309 -13.10 1.34 -5.45
CA ALA A 309 -11.97 1.22 -4.54
C ALA A 309 -12.34 0.27 -3.41
N ARG A 310 -11.43 -0.65 -3.06
CA ARG A 310 -11.54 -1.55 -1.91
C ARG A 310 -10.33 -1.40 -1.00
N ALA A 311 -10.56 -1.26 0.29
CA ALA A 311 -9.56 -1.48 1.33
C ALA A 311 -9.86 -2.83 2.01
N ILE A 312 -8.84 -3.63 2.35
CA ILE A 312 -8.97 -4.88 3.12
C ILE A 312 -7.92 -4.89 4.24
N TYR A 313 -8.36 -5.07 5.48
CA TYR A 313 -7.53 -5.15 6.66
C TYR A 313 -7.55 -6.56 7.26
N PHE A 314 -6.38 -7.08 7.62
CA PHE A 314 -6.19 -8.40 8.22
C PHE A 314 -5.64 -8.28 9.64
N PHE A 315 -6.33 -8.91 10.58
CA PHE A 315 -6.01 -8.90 12.01
C PHE A 315 -5.80 -10.32 12.51
N GLN A 316 -4.80 -10.57 13.36
CA GLN A 316 -4.61 -11.85 14.04
C GLN A 316 -4.74 -11.67 15.56
N ILE A 317 -5.36 -12.63 16.24
CA ILE A 317 -5.41 -12.62 17.71
C ILE A 317 -4.01 -12.88 18.29
N VAL A 318 -3.43 -11.89 18.98
CA VAL A 318 -2.12 -11.97 19.67
C VAL A 318 -2.27 -11.44 21.09
N ASP A 319 -2.05 -12.31 22.08
CA ASP A 319 -2.36 -12.11 23.51
C ASP A 319 -3.79 -11.57 23.74
N ASN A 320 -4.79 -12.29 23.20
CA ASN A 320 -6.22 -11.98 23.29
C ASN A 320 -6.64 -10.61 22.72
N ILE A 321 -5.86 -10.04 21.79
CA ILE A 321 -6.16 -8.79 21.10
C ILE A 321 -6.04 -9.03 19.59
N SER A 322 -7.00 -8.59 18.78
CA SER A 322 -6.86 -8.62 17.33
C SER A 322 -5.89 -7.52 16.85
N VAL A 323 -4.69 -7.92 16.40
CA VAL A 323 -3.63 -7.03 15.94
C VAL A 323 -3.57 -7.01 14.41
N ALA A 324 -3.69 -5.84 13.80
CA ALA A 324 -3.53 -5.63 12.37
C ALA A 324 -2.09 -5.94 11.93
N PHE A 325 -1.93 -6.73 10.86
CA PHE A 325 -0.62 -7.15 10.38
C PHE A 325 -0.42 -6.99 8.86
N PHE A 326 -1.49 -6.94 8.08
CA PHE A 326 -1.46 -6.79 6.63
C PHE A 326 -2.66 -5.97 6.16
N THR A 327 -2.45 -5.12 5.14
CA THR A 327 -3.53 -4.36 4.50
C THR A 327 -3.31 -4.26 3.00
N MET A 328 -4.41 -4.17 2.26
CA MET A 328 -4.43 -4.10 0.80
C MET A 328 -5.45 -3.08 0.31
N PHE A 329 -5.00 -2.20 -0.57
CA PHE A 329 -5.85 -1.24 -1.29
C PHE A 329 -5.86 -1.61 -2.77
N ALA A 330 -7.05 -1.72 -3.34
CA ALA A 330 -7.27 -2.25 -4.68
C ALA A 330 -8.34 -1.46 -5.45
N GLN A 331 -8.28 -1.53 -6.78
CA GLN A 331 -9.19 -0.85 -7.70
C GLN A 331 -9.85 -1.85 -8.66
N GLU A 332 -11.18 -1.97 -8.57
CA GLU A 332 -12.01 -2.91 -9.34
C GLU A 332 -12.67 -2.20 -10.54
N TYR A 333 -12.13 -2.38 -11.73
CA TYR A 333 -12.67 -1.85 -12.98
C TYR A 333 -13.53 -2.91 -13.66
N HIS A 334 -14.86 -2.78 -13.58
CA HIS A 334 -15.77 -3.76 -14.20
C HIS A 334 -15.71 -3.73 -15.73
N ASN A 335 -15.38 -2.57 -16.32
CA ASN A 335 -15.21 -2.38 -17.76
C ASN A 335 -14.31 -1.17 -18.06
N LEU A 336 -13.00 -1.37 -18.15
CA LEU A 336 -12.04 -0.41 -18.70
C LEU A 336 -11.75 -0.79 -20.17
N ALA A 337 -12.31 -0.02 -21.11
CA ALA A 337 -12.15 -0.22 -22.56
C ALA A 337 -12.43 -1.67 -23.05
N GLY A 338 -13.48 -2.31 -22.52
CA GLY A 338 -13.89 -3.67 -22.88
C GLY A 338 -13.26 -4.78 -22.01
N LYS A 339 -12.31 -4.45 -21.14
CA LYS A 339 -11.63 -5.40 -20.23
C LYS A 339 -12.02 -5.16 -18.77
N SER A 340 -12.23 -6.21 -17.99
CA SER A 340 -12.36 -6.13 -16.52
C SER A 340 -11.00 -6.28 -15.85
N TRP A 341 -10.70 -5.47 -14.84
CA TRP A 341 -9.42 -5.45 -14.12
C TRP A 341 -9.58 -5.38 -12.61
N CYS A 342 -8.70 -6.07 -11.90
CA CYS A 342 -8.45 -5.90 -10.47
C CYS A 342 -7.00 -5.44 -10.26
N VAL A 343 -6.82 -4.16 -10.01
CA VAL A 343 -5.50 -3.58 -9.72
C VAL A 343 -5.27 -3.68 -8.22
N ILE A 344 -4.13 -4.21 -7.78
CA ILE A 344 -3.61 -3.95 -6.43
C ILE A 344 -2.79 -2.68 -6.53
N ASP A 345 -3.17 -1.69 -5.74
CA ASP A 345 -2.67 -0.31 -5.79
C ASP A 345 -1.58 -0.11 -4.73
N TYR A 346 -1.90 -0.51 -3.49
CA TYR A 346 -0.96 -0.52 -2.37
C TYR A 346 -1.13 -1.79 -1.52
N LEU A 347 -0.01 -2.27 -0.99
CA LEU A 347 0.07 -3.31 0.04
C LEU A 347 0.96 -2.79 1.16
N ASP A 348 0.63 -3.10 2.40
CA ASP A 348 1.49 -2.80 3.54
C ASP A 348 1.44 -3.89 4.61
N SER A 349 2.51 -4.07 5.39
CA SER A 349 2.65 -5.19 6.33
C SER A 349 3.56 -4.88 7.50
N VAL A 350 3.20 -5.36 8.70
CA VAL A 350 3.97 -5.21 9.94
C VAL A 350 4.20 -6.57 10.62
N PRO A 351 5.39 -6.85 11.18
CA PRO A 351 5.84 -8.19 11.60
C PRO A 351 5.28 -8.65 12.96
N TRP A 352 4.01 -8.36 13.23
CA TRP A 352 3.33 -8.69 14.50
C TRP A 352 2.48 -9.96 14.44
N MET A 353 2.41 -10.60 13.27
CA MET A 353 1.70 -11.87 13.03
C MET A 353 2.56 -13.09 13.42
N THR A 354 1.99 -14.04 14.16
CA THR A 354 2.59 -15.36 14.43
C THR A 354 2.22 -16.34 13.30
N SER A 355 3.20 -16.99 12.68
CA SER A 355 2.99 -17.80 11.46
C SER A 355 3.29 -19.28 11.68
N THR A 356 2.59 -20.16 10.94
CA THR A 356 3.04 -21.55 10.70
C THR A 356 4.44 -21.58 10.05
N SER A 357 4.74 -20.58 9.23
CA SER A 357 5.88 -20.53 8.36
C SER A 357 7.06 -19.85 9.04
N LYS A 358 8.25 -20.44 8.92
CA LYS A 358 9.54 -19.79 9.22
C LYS A 358 9.81 -18.54 8.36
N LYS A 359 8.92 -18.23 7.40
CA LYS A 359 8.91 -17.03 6.55
C LYS A 359 7.49 -16.42 6.52
N PRO A 360 7.19 -15.41 7.35
CA PRO A 360 5.88 -14.74 7.35
C PRO A 360 5.44 -14.18 5.99
N SER A 361 6.40 -13.76 5.15
CA SER A 361 6.14 -13.31 3.78
C SER A 361 5.40 -14.33 2.91
N ARG A 362 5.48 -15.64 3.22
CA ARG A 362 4.66 -16.66 2.54
C ARG A 362 3.16 -16.44 2.78
N VAL A 363 2.76 -16.00 3.97
CA VAL A 363 1.34 -15.71 4.27
C VAL A 363 0.87 -14.59 3.36
N TYR A 364 1.60 -13.47 3.30
CA TYR A 364 1.25 -12.32 2.46
C TYR A 364 1.13 -12.72 0.98
N SER A 365 2.04 -13.56 0.47
CA SER A 365 1.94 -14.11 -0.89
C SER A 365 0.63 -14.87 -1.14
N GLN A 366 0.20 -15.70 -0.19
CA GLN A 366 -1.04 -16.48 -0.31
C GLN A 366 -2.30 -15.60 -0.17
N LEU A 367 -2.27 -14.54 0.63
CA LEU A 367 -3.40 -13.59 0.75
C LEU A 367 -3.63 -12.81 -0.56
N ILE A 368 -2.54 -12.38 -1.22
CA ILE A 368 -2.58 -11.74 -2.54
C ILE A 368 -3.15 -12.70 -3.61
N LEU A 369 -2.69 -13.96 -3.60
CA LEU A 369 -3.23 -15.00 -4.48
C LEU A 369 -4.71 -15.31 -4.20
N ALA A 370 -5.12 -15.35 -2.93
CA ALA A 370 -6.51 -15.56 -2.54
C ALA A 370 -7.42 -14.42 -3.02
N TYR A 371 -6.96 -13.17 -2.99
CA TYR A 371 -7.69 -12.05 -3.60
C TYR A 371 -7.89 -12.26 -5.10
N PHE A 372 -6.82 -12.55 -5.86
CA PHE A 372 -6.93 -12.80 -7.29
C PHE A 372 -7.82 -14.02 -7.63
N GLU A 373 -7.77 -15.08 -6.83
CA GLU A 373 -8.66 -16.24 -6.92
C GLU A 373 -10.14 -15.86 -6.69
N HIS A 374 -10.41 -15.02 -5.68
CA HIS A 374 -11.77 -14.52 -5.40
C HIS A 374 -12.30 -13.67 -6.56
N MET A 375 -11.53 -12.70 -7.03
CA MET A 375 -11.94 -11.81 -8.13
C MET A 375 -12.12 -12.57 -9.45
N GLY A 376 -11.30 -13.59 -9.70
CA GLY A 376 -11.48 -14.54 -10.79
C GLY A 376 -12.83 -15.28 -10.73
N LYS A 377 -13.21 -15.82 -9.57
CA LYS A 377 -14.54 -16.43 -9.33
C LYS A 377 -15.69 -15.43 -9.54
N LYS A 378 -15.51 -14.17 -9.13
CA LYS A 378 -16.46 -13.07 -9.42
C LYS A 378 -16.54 -12.71 -10.91
N GLY A 379 -15.61 -13.16 -11.75
CA GLY A 379 -15.65 -13.00 -13.21
C GLY A 379 -14.79 -11.85 -13.75
N PHE A 380 -13.90 -11.28 -12.93
CA PHE A 380 -12.80 -10.46 -13.44
C PHE A 380 -11.84 -11.34 -14.25
N LYS A 381 -11.25 -10.76 -15.30
CA LYS A 381 -10.41 -11.50 -16.27
C LYS A 381 -8.93 -11.16 -16.14
N HIS A 382 -8.62 -9.95 -15.69
CA HIS A 382 -7.24 -9.48 -15.57
C HIS A 382 -6.97 -8.95 -14.16
N GLY A 383 -5.77 -9.21 -13.65
CA GLY A 383 -5.18 -8.52 -12.51
C GLY A 383 -4.02 -7.62 -12.94
N HIS A 384 -3.70 -6.62 -12.14
CA HIS A 384 -2.49 -5.81 -12.30
C HIS A 384 -1.87 -5.50 -10.94
N LEU A 385 -0.54 -5.40 -10.89
CA LEU A 385 0.19 -4.86 -9.74
C LEU A 385 1.52 -4.24 -10.21
N TRP A 386 2.01 -3.28 -9.43
CA TRP A 386 3.28 -2.58 -9.65
C TRP A 386 4.25 -2.85 -8.48
N ALA A 387 5.46 -3.27 -8.79
CA ALA A 387 6.54 -3.51 -7.84
C ALA A 387 7.28 -2.21 -7.49
N ASN A 388 6.57 -1.29 -6.86
CA ASN A 388 7.14 -0.09 -6.26
C ASN A 388 7.37 -0.33 -4.75
N PRO A 389 8.63 -0.41 -4.27
CA PRO A 389 8.90 -0.47 -2.84
C PRO A 389 8.91 0.95 -2.22
N PRO A 390 8.46 1.11 -0.95
CA PRO A 390 8.65 2.36 -0.24
C PRO A 390 10.14 2.56 0.10
N CYS A 391 10.58 3.82 0.26
CA CYS A 391 11.89 4.04 0.88
C CYS A 391 11.84 3.65 2.37
N PRO A 392 12.91 3.08 2.97
CA PRO A 392 12.90 2.76 4.39
C PRO A 392 12.59 3.98 5.27
N GLY A 393 11.52 3.88 6.07
CA GLY A 393 10.98 5.00 6.87
C GLY A 393 9.86 5.80 6.18
N ASP A 394 9.50 5.49 4.94
CA ASP A 394 8.22 5.85 4.35
C ASP A 394 7.18 4.78 4.76
N ASP A 395 5.92 5.18 4.98
CA ASP A 395 4.81 4.29 5.29
C ASP A 395 3.78 4.35 4.14
N TYR A 396 3.25 3.20 3.68
CA TYR A 396 2.19 3.19 2.65
C TYR A 396 0.78 3.20 3.26
N ALA A 397 0.60 2.61 4.44
CA ALA A 397 -0.64 2.63 5.19
C ALA A 397 -0.42 2.48 6.71
N PHE A 398 0.51 1.62 7.14
CA PHE A 398 0.81 1.45 8.56
C PHE A 398 1.82 2.50 9.05
N ASN A 399 1.31 3.58 9.62
CA ASN A 399 2.10 4.68 10.19
C ASN A 399 3.18 4.19 11.19
N VAL A 400 4.41 4.67 11.01
CA VAL A 400 5.64 4.30 11.72
C VAL A 400 5.83 2.79 11.88
N HIS A 401 6.53 2.19 10.91
CA HIS A 401 7.02 0.81 10.99
C HIS A 401 8.07 0.56 12.11
N PRO A 402 8.33 -0.70 12.49
CA PRO A 402 9.37 -1.06 13.45
C PRO A 402 10.77 -0.86 12.87
N GLU A 403 11.72 -0.32 13.64
CA GLU A 403 13.08 0.00 13.17
C GLU A 403 13.91 -1.24 12.71
N PHE A 404 13.47 -2.46 13.06
CA PHE A 404 14.08 -3.72 12.60
C PHE A 404 13.43 -4.30 11.33
N GLN A 405 12.36 -3.69 10.80
CA GLN A 405 11.67 -4.18 9.60
C GLN A 405 12.57 -4.06 8.37
N LYS A 406 12.69 -5.17 7.63
CA LYS A 406 13.45 -5.24 6.38
C LYS A 406 12.53 -5.02 5.19
N TYR A 407 12.85 -3.99 4.41
CA TYR A 407 12.21 -3.71 3.14
C TYR A 407 12.91 -4.49 2.02
N LEU A 408 12.16 -4.88 0.99
CA LEU A 408 12.72 -5.39 -0.26
C LEU A 408 13.08 -4.19 -1.15
N ASP A 409 14.26 -4.22 -1.77
CA ASP A 409 14.54 -3.31 -2.89
C ASP A 409 13.69 -3.69 -4.12
N ARG A 410 13.74 -2.84 -5.16
CA ARG A 410 12.93 -3.00 -6.36
C ARG A 410 13.15 -4.36 -7.05
N ASN A 411 14.39 -4.83 -7.14
CA ASN A 411 14.71 -6.10 -7.79
C ASN A 411 14.27 -7.28 -6.92
N ALA A 412 14.50 -7.21 -5.60
CA ALA A 412 14.04 -8.22 -4.65
C ALA A 412 12.50 -8.32 -4.61
N LEU A 413 11.78 -7.20 -4.74
CA LEU A 413 10.33 -7.14 -4.81
C LEU A 413 9.78 -7.71 -6.13
N ILE A 414 10.43 -7.41 -7.27
CA ILE A 414 10.12 -8.01 -8.58
C ILE A 414 10.26 -9.54 -8.51
N CYS A 415 11.38 -10.05 -8.01
CA CYS A 415 11.62 -11.49 -7.84
C CYS A 415 10.60 -12.14 -6.89
N TRP A 416 10.15 -11.43 -5.85
CA TRP A 416 9.11 -11.92 -4.93
C TRP A 416 7.74 -12.03 -5.61
N TYR A 417 7.33 -11.00 -6.37
CA TYR A 417 6.07 -11.07 -7.15
C TYR A 417 6.12 -12.12 -8.26
N GLN A 418 7.24 -12.26 -8.99
CA GLN A 418 7.43 -13.34 -9.96
C GLN A 418 7.27 -14.73 -9.30
N SER A 419 7.90 -14.94 -8.14
CA SER A 419 7.80 -16.21 -7.38
C SER A 419 6.36 -16.48 -6.90
N LEU A 420 5.67 -15.45 -6.41
CA LEU A 420 4.28 -15.49 -5.95
C LEU A 420 3.33 -15.86 -7.09
N LEU A 421 3.42 -15.17 -8.22
CA LEU A 421 2.55 -15.39 -9.38
C LEU A 421 2.82 -16.76 -10.03
N GLU A 422 4.08 -17.20 -10.07
CA GLU A 422 4.45 -18.53 -10.55
C GLU A 422 3.94 -19.66 -9.63
N GLU A 423 3.90 -19.46 -8.31
CA GLU A 423 3.23 -20.39 -7.40
C GLU A 423 1.71 -20.40 -7.65
N GLY A 424 1.09 -19.22 -7.79
CA GLY A 424 -0.34 -19.10 -8.10
C GLY A 424 -0.74 -19.76 -9.42
N ARG A 425 0.11 -19.66 -10.44
CA ARG A 425 -0.06 -20.30 -11.76
C ARG A 425 0.09 -21.81 -11.66
N LYS A 426 1.11 -22.31 -10.96
CA LYS A 426 1.30 -23.74 -10.67
C LYS A 426 0.14 -24.34 -9.86
N ALA A 427 -0.45 -23.58 -8.95
CA ALA A 427 -1.61 -23.98 -8.16
C ALA A 427 -2.97 -23.76 -8.87
N GLY A 428 -2.98 -23.25 -10.11
CA GLY A 428 -4.21 -23.01 -10.89
C GLY A 428 -5.10 -21.87 -10.37
N LEU A 429 -4.59 -21.05 -9.44
CA LEU A 429 -5.31 -19.90 -8.86
C LEU A 429 -5.40 -18.73 -9.84
N ILE A 430 -4.38 -18.60 -10.69
CA ILE A 430 -4.35 -17.73 -11.88
C ILE A 430 -4.02 -18.57 -13.12
N SER A 431 -4.46 -18.11 -14.29
CA SER A 431 -4.27 -18.82 -15.56
C SER A 431 -2.86 -18.59 -16.11
N ASN A 432 -2.42 -17.33 -16.08
CA ASN A 432 -1.08 -16.92 -16.50
C ASN A 432 -0.69 -15.57 -15.88
N PHE A 433 0.56 -15.18 -16.01
CA PHE A 433 1.00 -13.80 -15.81
C PHE A 433 2.13 -13.46 -16.78
N ARG A 434 2.41 -12.17 -16.96
CA ARG A 434 3.55 -11.63 -17.72
C ARG A 434 3.93 -10.23 -17.25
N ASN A 435 5.15 -9.80 -17.50
CA ASN A 435 5.59 -8.41 -17.27
C ASN A 435 5.29 -7.50 -18.48
N PHE A 436 5.72 -6.23 -18.44
CA PHE A 436 5.53 -5.29 -19.55
C PHE A 436 6.36 -5.62 -20.79
N ARG A 437 7.60 -6.10 -20.64
CA ARG A 437 8.45 -6.58 -21.75
C ARG A 437 7.74 -7.66 -22.56
N GLU A 438 7.09 -8.59 -21.87
CA GLU A 438 6.36 -9.73 -22.45
C GLU A 438 5.00 -9.31 -23.04
N GLU A 439 4.20 -8.49 -22.35
CA GLU A 439 2.90 -8.02 -22.90
C GLU A 439 3.10 -7.05 -24.08
N SER A 440 4.21 -6.30 -24.13
CA SER A 440 4.53 -5.42 -25.28
C SER A 440 5.11 -6.16 -26.48
N ALA A 441 5.80 -7.30 -26.29
CA ALA A 441 6.46 -8.07 -27.35
C ALA A 441 5.52 -8.52 -28.49
N ASP A 442 4.24 -8.79 -28.17
CA ASP A 442 3.20 -9.16 -29.14
C ASP A 442 2.73 -7.98 -30.02
N GLY A 443 3.29 -6.77 -29.87
CA GLY A 443 2.80 -5.57 -30.54
C GLY A 443 1.42 -5.12 -30.02
N LYS A 444 1.03 -5.51 -28.80
CA LYS A 444 -0.23 -5.08 -28.16
C LYS A 444 -0.22 -3.60 -27.74
N PHE A 445 0.97 -3.04 -27.53
CA PHE A 445 1.18 -1.65 -27.14
C PHE A 445 2.07 -0.94 -28.18
N ASN A 446 1.45 -0.37 -29.21
CA ASN A 446 2.16 0.39 -30.25
C ASN A 446 2.23 1.88 -29.92
N LYS A 447 1.30 2.36 -29.09
CA LYS A 447 1.16 3.77 -28.70
C LYS A 447 0.78 3.89 -27.23
N PRO A 448 1.15 5.00 -26.55
CA PRO A 448 0.71 5.34 -25.19
C PRO A 448 -0.79 5.15 -24.90
N ILE A 449 -1.67 5.35 -25.89
CA ILE A 449 -3.13 5.13 -25.73
C ILE A 449 -3.53 3.66 -25.63
N ASP A 450 -2.69 2.71 -26.06
CA ASP A 450 -3.00 1.28 -26.03
C ASP A 450 -2.90 0.72 -24.60
N LEU A 451 -1.98 1.27 -23.79
CA LEU A 451 -1.78 0.96 -22.37
C LEU A 451 -3.09 0.98 -21.58
N PRO A 452 -3.29 0.06 -20.62
CA PRO A 452 -4.34 0.20 -19.62
C PRO A 452 -3.85 1.19 -18.56
N VAL A 453 -4.59 2.28 -18.38
CA VAL A 453 -4.25 3.34 -17.44
C VAL A 453 -5.24 3.33 -16.28
N PHE A 454 -4.71 3.14 -15.08
CA PHE A 454 -5.45 3.08 -13.82
C PHE A 454 -5.11 4.29 -12.96
N VAL A 455 -6.03 4.68 -12.06
CA VAL A 455 -5.90 5.87 -11.21
C VAL A 455 -4.71 5.75 -10.27
N LYS A 456 -3.85 6.77 -10.18
CA LYS A 456 -2.64 6.84 -9.31
C LYS A 456 -1.68 5.64 -9.45
N SER A 457 -1.70 4.98 -10.62
CA SER A 457 -0.90 3.80 -10.89
C SER A 457 0.11 4.05 -12.01
N LEU A 458 1.15 3.21 -12.10
CA LEU A 458 2.37 3.39 -12.91
C LEU A 458 2.17 4.15 -14.22
N TRP A 459 1.31 3.65 -15.12
CA TRP A 459 1.17 4.24 -16.46
C TRP A 459 0.48 5.60 -16.47
N GLN A 460 -0.33 5.95 -15.46
CA GLN A 460 -0.80 7.34 -15.32
C GLN A 460 0.36 8.24 -14.89
N GLU A 461 1.10 7.84 -13.86
CA GLU A 461 2.19 8.64 -13.30
C GLU A 461 3.30 8.90 -14.32
N VAL A 462 3.76 7.84 -15.02
CA VAL A 462 4.76 7.95 -16.10
C VAL A 462 4.29 8.88 -17.22
N LEU A 463 3.06 8.70 -17.73
CA LEU A 463 2.57 9.50 -18.85
C LEU A 463 2.41 10.99 -18.50
N LEU A 464 1.95 11.31 -17.29
CA LEU A 464 1.80 12.69 -16.83
C LEU A 464 3.14 13.31 -16.44
N ALA A 465 3.99 12.62 -15.67
CA ALA A 465 5.31 13.11 -15.32
C ALA A 465 6.17 13.39 -16.57
N THR A 466 6.11 12.55 -17.60
CA THR A 466 6.82 12.78 -18.85
C THR A 466 6.20 13.91 -19.71
N GLN A 467 4.89 14.22 -19.56
CA GLN A 467 4.32 15.46 -20.10
C GLN A 467 4.87 16.69 -19.36
N ASP A 468 4.89 16.66 -18.03
CA ASP A 468 5.24 17.81 -17.20
C ASP A 468 6.74 18.14 -17.29
N LYS A 469 7.62 17.11 -17.37
CA LYS A 469 9.04 17.24 -17.75
C LYS A 469 9.21 18.02 -19.06
N MET A 470 8.38 17.73 -20.08
CA MET A 470 8.43 18.43 -21.38
C MET A 470 7.86 19.85 -21.34
N LEU A 471 6.91 20.14 -20.45
CA LEU A 471 6.36 21.50 -20.29
C LEU A 471 7.37 22.44 -19.61
N VAL A 472 8.26 21.90 -18.77
CA VAL A 472 9.36 22.65 -18.14
C VAL A 472 10.59 22.76 -19.06
N ASN A 473 10.93 21.70 -19.81
CA ASN A 473 12.10 21.68 -20.68
C ASN A 473 11.88 22.49 -21.99
N LYS A 474 12.44 23.70 -22.03
CA LYS A 474 12.36 24.63 -23.18
C LYS A 474 13.21 24.23 -24.39
N GLU A 475 14.12 23.26 -24.27
CA GLU A 475 14.99 22.80 -25.36
C GLU A 475 14.26 21.79 -26.28
N VAL A 476 13.31 21.04 -25.72
CA VAL A 476 12.55 20.00 -26.45
C VAL A 476 11.18 20.54 -26.85
N ALA A 477 10.95 20.68 -28.16
CA ALA A 477 9.66 21.15 -28.66
C ALA A 477 8.50 20.26 -28.19
N TYR A 478 7.51 20.84 -27.49
CA TYR A 478 6.32 20.16 -26.95
C TYR A 478 5.41 19.65 -28.09
N ASN A 479 5.64 18.41 -28.51
CA ASN A 479 4.86 17.75 -29.56
C ASN A 479 4.82 16.22 -29.36
N LYS A 480 3.84 15.58 -30.01
CA LYS A 480 3.55 14.15 -29.86
C LYS A 480 4.71 13.22 -30.22
N ILE A 481 5.53 13.56 -31.22
CA ILE A 481 6.67 12.73 -31.65
C ILE A 481 7.77 12.74 -30.58
N ASN A 482 8.06 13.92 -30.01
CA ASN A 482 9.03 14.02 -28.92
C ASN A 482 8.50 13.35 -27.64
N PHE A 483 7.21 13.48 -27.35
CA PHE A 483 6.57 12.79 -26.21
C PHE A 483 6.63 11.25 -26.35
N GLU A 484 6.31 10.71 -27.52
CA GLU A 484 6.41 9.26 -27.78
C GLU A 484 7.86 8.76 -27.65
N LYS A 485 8.86 9.56 -28.03
CA LYS A 485 10.30 9.25 -27.84
C LYS A 485 10.74 9.31 -26.37
N SER A 486 10.31 10.32 -25.60
CA SER A 486 10.70 10.45 -24.19
C SER A 486 10.26 9.26 -23.34
N LEU A 487 9.15 8.61 -23.69
CA LEU A 487 8.69 7.39 -23.03
C LEU A 487 9.53 6.14 -23.36
N GLU A 488 10.41 6.17 -24.36
CA GLU A 488 11.24 5.00 -24.69
C GLU A 488 12.23 4.61 -23.57
N GLU A 489 12.61 5.55 -22.71
CA GLU A 489 13.44 5.25 -21.54
C GLU A 489 12.57 4.68 -20.41
N ASP A 490 11.43 5.31 -20.10
CA ASP A 490 10.44 4.81 -19.15
C ASP A 490 10.02 3.36 -19.51
N TYR A 491 9.77 3.04 -20.78
CA TYR A 491 9.44 1.67 -21.24
C TYR A 491 10.56 0.64 -21.02
N LYS A 492 11.83 1.05 -21.05
CA LYS A 492 12.98 0.17 -20.78
C LYS A 492 13.18 0.01 -19.27
N GLU A 493 13.00 1.08 -18.51
CA GLU A 493 13.12 1.10 -17.04
C GLU A 493 11.95 0.34 -16.36
N ARG A 494 10.77 0.33 -16.97
CA ARG A 494 9.53 -0.32 -16.51
C ARG A 494 9.21 -1.62 -17.24
N ALA A 495 10.23 -2.25 -17.84
CA ALA A 495 10.09 -3.51 -18.57
C ALA A 495 9.63 -4.68 -17.67
N GLU A 496 10.07 -4.72 -16.41
CA GLU A 496 9.96 -5.89 -15.52
C GLU A 496 9.32 -5.58 -14.16
N ASP A 497 9.00 -4.31 -13.86
CA ASP A 497 8.49 -3.89 -12.55
C ASP A 497 6.96 -3.90 -12.40
N ASN A 498 6.21 -4.30 -13.42
CA ASN A 498 4.75 -4.32 -13.39
C ASN A 498 4.21 -5.53 -14.14
N PHE A 499 3.11 -6.10 -13.63
CA PHE A 499 2.64 -7.42 -14.01
C PHE A 499 1.20 -7.41 -14.50
N TYR A 500 0.94 -8.13 -15.58
CA TYR A 500 -0.38 -8.37 -16.15
C TYR A 500 -0.75 -9.82 -15.88
N ILE A 501 -1.83 -10.04 -15.14
CA ILE A 501 -2.22 -11.34 -14.60
C ILE A 501 -3.52 -11.77 -15.29
N ASP A 502 -3.62 -13.01 -15.78
CA ASP A 502 -4.85 -13.55 -16.35
C ASP A 502 -5.55 -14.44 -15.31
N LEU A 503 -6.77 -14.07 -14.93
CA LEU A 503 -7.47 -14.68 -13.78
C LEU A 503 -8.26 -15.94 -14.17
N CYS A 504 -8.20 -16.95 -13.31
CA CYS A 504 -9.01 -18.18 -13.42
C CYS A 504 -10.48 -17.96 -13.01
N GLY A 505 -11.30 -18.99 -13.16
CA GLY A 505 -12.46 -19.18 -12.26
C GLY A 505 -13.84 -18.72 -12.74
N SER A 506 -14.01 -18.20 -13.96
CA SER A 506 -15.37 -17.92 -14.46
C SER A 506 -15.53 -17.95 -15.97
N GLN A 507 -16.52 -18.72 -16.45
CA GLN A 507 -17.03 -18.66 -17.83
C GLN A 507 -17.87 -17.39 -18.11
N ARG A 508 -18.22 -16.59 -17.09
CA ARG A 508 -19.00 -15.36 -17.24
C ARG A 508 -18.31 -14.38 -18.20
N LEU A 509 -19.10 -13.70 -19.04
CA LEU A 509 -18.62 -12.67 -19.98
C LEU A 509 -18.30 -11.32 -19.32
N LYS A 510 -18.86 -11.07 -18.12
CA LYS A 510 -18.64 -9.86 -17.32
C LYS A 510 -18.51 -10.24 -15.84
N PRO A 511 -17.81 -9.46 -15.02
CA PRO A 511 -17.83 -9.65 -13.57
C PRO A 511 -19.25 -9.49 -13.00
N LEU A 512 -19.50 -10.13 -11.86
CA LEU A 512 -20.62 -9.79 -11.01
C LEU A 512 -20.44 -8.36 -10.49
N PRO A 513 -21.51 -7.55 -10.40
CA PRO A 513 -21.42 -6.22 -9.79
C PRO A 513 -21.09 -6.36 -8.30
N THR A 514 -20.26 -5.45 -7.76
CA THR A 514 -20.02 -5.36 -6.31
C THR A 514 -21.33 -5.02 -5.60
N GLN A 515 -21.91 -6.02 -4.93
CA GLN A 515 -23.13 -5.90 -4.12
C GLN A 515 -22.81 -5.28 -2.75
N ASN A 516 -23.83 -4.77 -2.05
CA ASN A 516 -23.78 -4.30 -0.67
C ASN A 516 -22.56 -3.41 -0.34
N LEU A 517 -22.46 -2.26 -1.03
CA LEU A 517 -21.39 -1.30 -0.81
C LEU A 517 -21.33 -0.85 0.65
N ASN A 518 -20.16 -1.03 1.25
CA ASN A 518 -19.85 -0.64 2.62
C ASN A 518 -18.73 0.41 2.62
N SER A 519 -19.06 1.61 2.14
CA SER A 519 -18.13 2.74 2.09
C SER A 519 -17.91 3.34 3.47
N HIS A 520 -16.66 3.55 3.86
CA HIS A 520 -16.27 4.22 5.10
C HIS A 520 -15.35 5.40 4.76
N GLU A 521 -15.55 6.56 5.39
CA GLU A 521 -14.75 7.78 5.12
C GLU A 521 -13.26 7.58 5.43
N ILE A 522 -12.93 7.14 6.65
CA ILE A 522 -11.56 6.78 7.05
C ILE A 522 -11.09 5.46 6.41
N LEU A 523 -11.79 4.35 6.69
CA LEU A 523 -11.31 2.99 6.36
C LEU A 523 -11.52 2.57 4.89
N GLY A 524 -12.20 3.38 4.08
CA GLY A 524 -12.49 3.07 2.67
C GLY A 524 -11.50 3.65 1.65
N ASP A 525 -10.44 4.31 2.11
CA ASP A 525 -9.38 4.90 1.30
C ASP A 525 -8.04 4.86 2.06
N ARG A 526 -6.92 4.77 1.33
CA ARG A 526 -5.57 4.69 1.92
C ARG A 526 -5.17 6.00 2.58
N GLU A 527 -5.48 7.13 1.92
CA GLU A 527 -4.97 8.44 2.35
C GLU A 527 -5.63 8.87 3.66
N THR A 528 -6.96 8.75 3.75
CA THR A 528 -7.71 9.02 4.99
C THR A 528 -7.39 8.04 6.12
N PHE A 529 -7.06 6.78 5.81
CA PHE A 529 -6.59 5.81 6.81
C PHE A 529 -5.23 6.21 7.40
N LEU A 530 -4.25 6.54 6.55
CA LEU A 530 -2.92 6.96 6.98
C LEU A 530 -2.97 8.30 7.74
N ASP A 531 -3.72 9.28 7.23
CA ASP A 531 -3.94 10.58 7.88
C ASP A 531 -4.55 10.40 9.29
N LYS A 532 -5.55 9.52 9.46
CA LYS A 532 -6.11 9.19 10.77
C LYS A 532 -5.06 8.58 11.70
N CYS A 533 -4.23 7.66 11.19
CA CYS A 533 -3.19 7.04 12.00
C CYS A 533 -2.13 8.06 12.46
N ILE A 534 -1.75 9.00 11.60
CA ILE A 534 -0.82 10.10 11.92
C ILE A 534 -1.45 11.07 12.95
N ALA A 535 -2.74 11.41 12.78
CA ALA A 535 -3.44 12.33 13.69
C ALA A 535 -3.49 11.79 15.14
N GLU A 536 -3.86 10.53 15.31
CA GLU A 536 -4.01 9.86 16.62
C GLU A 536 -2.69 9.30 17.18
N ASN A 537 -1.61 9.28 16.40
CA ASN A 537 -0.38 8.53 16.66
C ASN A 537 -0.61 7.00 16.80
N TRP A 538 -1.52 6.46 16.00
CA TRP A 538 -1.64 5.02 15.82
C TRP A 538 -0.42 4.55 15.04
N GLU A 539 0.56 3.98 15.75
CA GLU A 539 1.80 3.46 15.19
C GLU A 539 1.88 1.94 15.24
N PHE A 540 2.74 1.38 14.39
CA PHE A 540 3.03 -0.06 14.36
C PHE A 540 4.50 -0.36 14.69
N SER A 541 5.19 0.59 15.32
CA SER A 541 6.63 0.57 15.63
C SER A 541 7.04 -0.43 16.73
N SER A 542 6.08 -0.92 17.53
CA SER A 542 6.25 -2.01 18.49
C SER A 542 4.93 -2.78 18.65
N LEU A 543 4.95 -4.06 19.06
CA LEU A 543 3.72 -4.84 19.31
C LEU A 543 2.76 -4.13 20.27
N ARG A 544 3.29 -3.42 21.27
CA ARG A 544 2.54 -2.60 22.22
C ARG A 544 1.78 -1.46 21.51
N ARG A 545 2.44 -0.71 20.61
CA ARG A 545 1.77 0.33 19.79
C ARG A 545 0.81 -0.28 18.77
N ALA A 546 1.23 -1.33 18.07
CA ALA A 546 0.38 -2.04 17.11
C ALA A 546 -0.93 -2.53 17.73
N LYS A 547 -0.93 -3.04 18.96
CA LYS A 547 -2.14 -3.41 19.71
C LYS A 547 -3.07 -2.22 19.94
N TYR A 548 -2.58 -1.12 20.48
CA TYR A 548 -3.37 0.10 20.70
C TYR A 548 -3.95 0.65 19.38
N SER A 549 -3.11 0.77 18.35
CA SER A 549 -3.51 1.18 17.00
C SER A 549 -4.59 0.27 16.42
N SER A 550 -4.46 -1.05 16.60
CA SER A 550 -5.44 -2.02 16.14
C SER A 550 -6.77 -1.90 16.88
N VAL A 551 -6.76 -1.70 18.20
CA VAL A 551 -7.98 -1.43 18.98
C VAL A 551 -8.68 -0.16 18.48
N GLY A 552 -7.94 0.92 18.19
CA GLY A 552 -8.51 2.14 17.61
C GLY A 552 -9.18 1.90 16.24
N ILE A 553 -8.55 1.11 15.38
CA ILE A 553 -9.11 0.72 14.08
C ILE A 553 -10.32 -0.22 14.26
N ILE A 554 -10.28 -1.15 15.21
CA ILE A 554 -11.39 -2.05 15.54
C ILE A 554 -12.59 -1.27 16.06
N GLY A 555 -12.38 -0.21 16.85
CA GLY A 555 -13.43 0.71 17.27
C GLY A 555 -14.15 1.35 16.07
N LEU A 556 -13.41 1.80 15.05
CA LEU A 556 -13.99 2.29 13.80
C LEU A 556 -14.76 1.20 13.03
N ILE A 557 -14.25 -0.04 12.99
CA ILE A 557 -14.92 -1.18 12.32
C ILE A 557 -16.21 -1.58 13.06
N LYS A 558 -16.17 -1.74 14.39
CA LYS A 558 -17.34 -2.07 15.22
C LYS A 558 -18.39 -0.96 15.08
N ALA A 559 -18.02 0.31 15.22
CA ALA A 559 -18.94 1.44 15.02
C ALA A 559 -19.58 1.48 13.61
N ALA A 560 -18.80 1.22 12.55
CA ALA A 560 -19.32 1.15 11.18
C ALA A 560 -20.28 -0.03 10.93
N ARG A 561 -20.21 -1.08 11.75
CA ARG A 561 -21.16 -2.22 11.76
C ARG A 561 -22.36 -2.00 12.68
N GLY A 562 -22.44 -0.88 13.40
CA GLY A 562 -23.44 -0.65 14.44
C GLY A 562 -23.23 -1.49 15.70
N GLN A 563 -22.02 -2.03 15.89
CA GLN A 563 -21.59 -2.74 17.09
C GLN A 563 -20.97 -1.71 18.05
N GLN A 564 -21.46 -1.65 19.30
CA GLN A 564 -20.83 -0.95 20.41
C GLN A 564 -20.20 -1.99 21.33
#